data_AF-A0A2R5G6G2-F1
#
_entry.id   AF-A0A2R5G6G2-F1
#
_cell.length_a   1.000
_cell.length_b   1.000
_cell.length_c   1.000
_cell.angle_alpha   90.00
_cell.angle_beta   90.00
_cell.angle_gamma   90.00
#
_symmetry.space_group_name_H-M   'P 1'
#
loop_
_entity.id
_entity.type
_entity.pdbx_description
1 polymer ?
#
loop_
_entity_poly.entity_id
_entity_poly.type
_entity_poly.pdbx_seq_one_letter_code
_entity_poly.pdbx_strand_id
1 'polypeptide(L)'
;MLFFNGTFSLLFVALEAISFIYKGNNFLYPDAVLGMEIFFLIVYLGLEKARIFQASKGNKIEEAGPFVWAFVFSGGIMLIHLFYFQLQTYVLRMDRILNGMGMIFVAIEVVLMIFTSLTFLRSAKM
;
A
#
# COMPACT_ATOMS: atom_id res chain seq x y z
N MET A 1 11.49 2.39 8.45
CA MET A 1 10.26 1.74 7.97
C MET A 1 10.07 1.94 6.47
N LEU A 2 10.14 3.16 5.93
CA LEU A 2 9.92 3.42 4.49
C LEU A 2 10.72 2.53 3.52
N PHE A 3 12.00 2.24 3.81
CA PHE A 3 12.80 1.32 2.98
C PHE A 3 12.31 -0.14 3.03
N PHE A 4 11.93 -0.60 4.22
CA PHE A 4 11.40 -1.95 4.42
C PHE A 4 10.02 -2.09 3.76
N ASN A 5 9.15 -1.10 3.90
CA ASN A 5 7.84 -1.12 3.24
C ASN A 5 7.97 -1.00 1.71
N GLY A 6 8.92 -0.21 1.21
CA GLY A 6 9.22 -0.16 -0.23
C GLY A 6 9.69 -1.52 -0.77
N THR A 7 10.60 -2.20 -0.07
CA THR A 7 11.05 -3.55 -0.45
C THR A 7 9.91 -4.57 -0.36
N PHE A 8 9.13 -4.53 0.73
CA PHE A 8 7.96 -5.37 0.90
C PHE A 8 6.95 -5.16 -0.24
N SER A 9 6.71 -3.92 -0.65
CA SER A 9 5.78 -3.59 -1.73
C SER A 9 6.20 -4.14 -3.08
N LEU A 10 7.51 -4.19 -3.38
CA LEU A 10 8.01 -4.85 -4.59
C LEU A 10 7.78 -6.36 -4.54
N LEU A 11 8.07 -6.99 -3.40
CA LEU A 11 7.80 -8.41 -3.19
C LEU A 11 6.30 -8.72 -3.26
N PHE A 12 5.47 -7.87 -2.66
CA PHE A 12 4.02 -7.92 -2.70
C PHE A 12 3.52 -7.97 -4.14
N VAL A 13 3.95 -7.01 -4.97
CA VAL A 13 3.54 -6.96 -6.38
C VAL A 13 4.01 -8.18 -7.17
N ALA A 14 5.23 -8.65 -6.94
CA ALA A 14 5.73 -9.84 -7.62
C ALA A 14 4.90 -11.09 -7.25
N LEU A 15 4.62 -11.28 -5.96
CA LEU A 15 3.83 -12.42 -5.48
C LEU A 15 2.37 -12.36 -5.95
N GLU A 16 1.76 -11.17 -5.94
CA GLU A 16 0.37 -11.01 -6.39
C GLU A 16 0.25 -11.21 -7.91
N ALA A 17 1.25 -10.76 -8.70
CA ALA A 17 1.31 -11.04 -10.13
C ALA A 17 1.42 -12.55 -10.41
N ILE A 18 2.23 -13.28 -9.64
CA ILE A 18 2.30 -14.74 -9.73
C ILE A 18 0.97 -15.38 -9.33
N SER A 19 0.31 -14.86 -8.29
CA SER A 19 -1.04 -15.29 -7.86
C SER A 19 -2.05 -15.13 -8.99
N PHE A 20 -2.04 -14.02 -9.73
CA PHE A 20 -2.91 -13.81 -10.89
C PHE A 20 -2.66 -14.79 -12.03
N ILE A 21 -1.39 -15.08 -12.36
CA ILE A 21 -1.05 -16.08 -13.40
C ILE A 21 -1.56 -17.46 -12.97
N TYR A 22 -1.35 -17.83 -11.70
CA TYR A 22 -1.86 -19.08 -11.18
C TYR A 22 -3.39 -19.14 -11.24
N LYS A 23 -4.07 -18.07 -10.81
CA LYS A 23 -5.53 -18.01 -10.78
C LYS A 23 -6.15 -18.08 -12.18
N GLY A 24 -5.60 -17.34 -13.13
CA GLY A 24 -6.06 -17.33 -14.52
C GLY A 24 -5.92 -18.67 -15.23
N ASN A 25 -4.94 -19.49 -14.84
CA ASN A 25 -4.73 -20.82 -15.43
C ASN A 25 -5.55 -21.93 -14.77
N ASN A 26 -5.86 -21.80 -13.47
CA ASN A 26 -6.45 -22.89 -12.68
C ASN A 26 -7.94 -22.70 -12.36
N PHE A 27 -8.46 -21.47 -12.42
CA PHE A 27 -9.86 -21.17 -12.13
C PHE A 27 -10.54 -20.51 -13.32
N LEU A 28 -11.86 -20.64 -13.38
CA LEU A 28 -12.69 -19.96 -14.38
C LEU A 28 -12.77 -18.47 -14.03
N TYR A 29 -11.81 -17.72 -14.53
CA TYR A 29 -11.69 -16.29 -14.27
C TYR A 29 -12.25 -15.48 -15.45
N PRO A 30 -13.32 -14.69 -15.28
CA PRO A 30 -13.78 -13.80 -16.34
C PRO A 30 -12.73 -12.74 -16.71
N ASP A 31 -12.35 -12.64 -17.98
CA ASP A 31 -11.25 -11.78 -18.45
C ASP A 31 -11.39 -10.32 -17.99
N ALA A 32 -12.60 -9.77 -18.04
CA ALA A 32 -12.87 -8.39 -17.63
C ALA A 32 -12.58 -8.16 -16.13
N VAL A 33 -12.88 -9.15 -15.29
CA VAL A 33 -12.64 -9.06 -13.84
C VAL A 33 -11.15 -9.23 -13.55
N LEU A 34 -10.47 -10.16 -14.23
CA LEU A 34 -9.02 -10.34 -14.07
C LEU A 34 -8.27 -9.06 -14.47
N GLY A 35 -8.68 -8.43 -15.58
CA GLY A 35 -8.11 -7.16 -16.02
C GLY A 35 -8.31 -6.04 -15.00
N MET A 36 -9.48 -5.96 -14.36
CA MET A 36 -9.76 -4.98 -13.30
C MET A 36 -8.89 -5.20 -12.06
N GLU A 37 -8.71 -6.46 -11.64
CA GLU A 37 -7.84 -6.77 -10.50
C GLU A 37 -6.37 -6.47 -10.80
N ILE A 38 -5.88 -6.83 -11.99
CA ILE A 38 -4.52 -6.45 -12.42
C ILE A 38 -4.37 -4.92 -12.46
N PHE A 39 -5.40 -4.19 -12.91
CA PHE A 39 -5.40 -2.73 -12.88
C PHE A 39 -5.26 -2.17 -11.46
N PHE A 40 -5.94 -2.75 -10.47
CA PHE A 40 -5.76 -2.35 -9.07
C PHE A 40 -4.33 -2.58 -8.56
N LEU A 41 -3.63 -3.60 -9.04
CA LEU A 41 -2.22 -3.82 -8.71
C LEU A 41 -1.32 -2.73 -9.30
N ILE A 42 -1.62 -2.25 -10.50
CA ILE A 42 -0.92 -1.12 -11.12
C ILE A 42 -1.21 0.19 -10.35
N VAL A 43 -2.46 0.41 -9.95
CA VAL A 43 -2.85 1.56 -9.12
C VAL A 43 -2.12 1.52 -7.78
N TYR A 44 -2.02 0.36 -7.13
CA TYR A 44 -1.24 0.16 -5.91
C TYR A 44 0.20 0.63 -6.07
N LEU A 45 0.89 0.25 -7.15
CA LEU A 45 2.27 0.68 -7.40
C LEU A 45 2.40 2.20 -7.51
N GLY A 46 1.46 2.85 -8.21
CA GLY A 46 1.44 4.30 -8.35
C GLY A 46 1.24 5.00 -7.00
N LEU A 47 0.25 4.54 -6.23
CA LEU A 47 -0.06 5.08 -4.91
C LEU A 47 1.11 4.87 -3.93
N GLU A 48 1.71 3.69 -3.90
CA GLU A 48 2.79 3.38 -2.97
C GLU A 48 4.05 4.19 -3.26
N LYS A 49 4.41 4.36 -4.54
CA LYS A 49 5.50 5.26 -4.94
C LYS A 49 5.23 6.70 -4.52
N ALA A 50 4.01 7.20 -4.76
CA ALA A 50 3.62 8.55 -4.38
C ALA A 50 3.65 8.74 -2.85
N ARG A 51 3.15 7.75 -2.10
CA ARG A 51 3.15 7.74 -0.64
C ARG A 51 4.55 7.77 -0.06
N ILE A 52 5.44 6.87 -0.50
CA ILE A 52 6.84 6.82 -0.05
C ILE A 52 7.57 8.13 -0.40
N PHE A 53 7.33 8.69 -1.58
CA PHE A 53 7.92 9.97 -1.98
C PHE A 53 7.48 11.10 -1.05
N GLN A 54 6.19 11.24 -0.78
CA GLN A 54 5.67 12.31 0.09
C GLN A 54 6.10 12.13 1.56
N ALA A 55 6.09 10.90 2.07
CA ALA A 55 6.59 10.62 3.42
C ALA A 55 8.10 10.90 3.54
N SER A 56 8.89 10.55 2.52
CA SER A 56 10.33 10.86 2.47
C SER A 56 10.58 12.36 2.36
N LYS A 57 9.75 13.06 1.57
CA LYS A 57 9.82 14.52 1.43
C LYS A 57 9.53 15.20 2.76
N GLY A 58 8.45 14.84 3.45
CA GLY A 58 8.09 15.38 4.76
C GLY A 58 9.20 15.19 5.80
N ASN A 59 9.83 14.02 5.82
CA ASN A 59 10.98 13.76 6.71
C ASN A 59 12.19 14.65 6.40
N LYS A 60 12.47 14.95 5.12
CA LYS A 60 13.67 15.71 4.71
C LYS A 60 13.53 17.22 4.91
N ILE A 61 12.32 17.74 4.74
CA ILE A 61 12.05 19.19 4.89
C ILE A 61 11.52 19.53 6.29
N GLU A 62 11.32 18.53 7.15
CA GLU A 62 10.76 18.67 8.51
C GLU A 62 9.42 19.40 8.57
N GLU A 63 8.59 19.23 7.53
CA GLU A 63 7.25 19.83 7.44
C GLU A 63 6.14 18.78 7.51
N ALA A 64 5.03 19.17 8.14
CA ALA A 64 3.84 18.32 8.24
C ALA A 64 3.03 18.23 6.92
N GLY A 65 3.19 19.20 6.01
CA GLY A 65 2.40 19.30 4.77
C GLY A 65 2.47 18.04 3.89
N PRO A 66 3.67 17.53 3.54
CA PRO A 66 3.79 16.31 2.75
C PRO A 66 3.16 15.06 3.40
N PHE A 67 3.10 14.98 4.73
CA PHE A 67 2.47 13.84 5.41
C PHE A 67 0.96 13.78 5.20
N VAL A 68 0.29 14.90 4.96
CA VAL A 68 -1.15 14.91 4.62
C VAL A 68 -1.39 14.12 3.33
N TRP A 69 -0.57 14.35 2.30
CA TRP A 69 -0.66 13.60 1.05
C TRP A 69 -0.30 12.13 1.23
N ALA A 70 0.75 11.84 2.00
CA ALA A 70 1.10 10.45 2.32
C ALA A 70 -0.03 9.73 3.05
N PHE A 71 -0.75 10.41 3.95
CA PHE A 71 -1.91 9.85 4.65
C PHE A 71 -3.07 9.53 3.70
N VAL A 72 -3.40 10.44 2.76
CA VAL A 72 -4.43 10.19 1.74
C VAL A 72 -4.07 8.95 0.90
N PHE A 73 -2.82 8.85 0.46
CA PHE A 73 -2.38 7.68 -0.29
C PHE A 73 -2.41 6.39 0.53
N SER A 74 -2.06 6.43 1.82
CA SER A 74 -2.21 5.28 2.73
C SER A 74 -3.64 4.76 2.78
N GLY A 75 -4.64 5.66 2.75
CA GLY A 75 -6.06 5.28 2.71
C GLY A 75 -6.39 4.48 1.46
N GLY A 76 -5.97 4.96 0.28
CA GLY A 76 -6.18 4.25 -0.99
C GLY A 76 -5.48 2.89 -1.02
N ILE A 77 -4.26 2.80 -0.50
CA ILE A 77 -3.51 1.54 -0.40
C ILE A 77 -4.20 0.56 0.55
N MET A 78 -4.69 1.03 1.70
CA MET A 78 -5.42 0.20 2.67
C MET A 78 -6.68 -0.39 2.03
N LEU A 79 -7.40 0.39 1.22
CA LEU A 79 -8.57 -0.09 0.48
C LEU A 79 -8.22 -1.17 -0.54
N ILE A 80 -7.10 -1.04 -1.26
CA ILE A 80 -6.63 -2.07 -2.19
C ILE A 80 -6.23 -3.35 -1.45
N HIS A 81 -5.53 -3.25 -0.32
CA HIS A 81 -5.23 -4.42 0.50
C HIS A 81 -6.49 -5.10 1.01
N LEU A 82 -7.48 -4.33 1.49
CA LEU A 82 -8.77 -4.87 1.92
C LEU A 82 -9.49 -5.58 0.78
N PHE A 83 -9.42 -5.02 -0.43
CA PHE A 83 -9.97 -5.63 -1.63
C PHE A 83 -9.34 -7.00 -1.89
N TYR A 84 -8.01 -7.12 -1.95
CA TYR A 84 -7.36 -8.42 -2.16
C TYR A 84 -7.46 -9.38 -0.96
N PHE A 85 -7.63 -8.84 0.25
CA PHE A 85 -7.79 -9.65 1.45
C PHE A 85 -9.11 -10.42 1.47
N GLN A 86 -10.20 -9.82 0.95
CA GLN A 86 -11.55 -10.38 1.14
C GLN A 86 -12.49 -10.26 -0.07
N LEU A 87 -12.35 -9.22 -0.89
CA LEU A 87 -13.30 -8.88 -1.97
C LEU A 87 -12.88 -9.36 -3.36
N GLN A 88 -11.68 -9.93 -3.48
CA GLN A 88 -11.19 -10.55 -4.72
C GLN A 88 -12.09 -11.73 -5.13
N THR A 89 -12.19 -11.99 -6.44
CA THR A 89 -13.01 -13.12 -6.95
C THR A 89 -12.57 -14.47 -6.38
N TYR A 90 -11.25 -14.72 -6.36
CA TYR A 90 -10.64 -15.91 -5.78
C TYR A 90 -9.57 -15.49 -4.78
N VAL A 91 -9.91 -15.53 -3.49
CA VAL A 91 -8.98 -15.22 -2.38
C VAL A 91 -8.29 -16.51 -1.91
N LEU A 92 -6.98 -16.61 -2.16
CA LEU A 92 -6.15 -17.70 -1.65
C LEU A 92 -5.68 -17.42 -0.22
N ARG A 93 -5.22 -18.46 0.48
CA ARG A 93 -4.64 -18.31 1.82
C ARG A 93 -3.39 -17.42 1.82
N MET A 94 -2.58 -17.52 0.76
CA MET A 94 -1.40 -16.67 0.57
C MET A 94 -1.79 -15.20 0.49
N ASP A 95 -2.82 -14.87 -0.29
CA ASP A 95 -3.27 -13.48 -0.49
C ASP A 95 -3.72 -12.86 0.84
N ARG A 96 -4.41 -13.62 1.71
CA ARG A 96 -4.81 -13.13 3.04
C ARG A 96 -3.61 -12.82 3.92
N ILE A 97 -2.61 -13.70 3.95
CA ILE A 97 -1.40 -13.49 4.76
C ILE A 97 -0.65 -12.28 4.23
N LEU A 98 -0.45 -12.22 2.92
CA LEU A 98 0.31 -11.17 2.24
C LEU A 98 -0.35 -9.78 2.40
N ASN A 99 -1.66 -9.68 2.14
CA ASN A 99 -2.39 -8.43 2.33
C ASN A 99 -2.56 -8.05 3.81
N GLY A 100 -2.70 -9.05 4.70
CA GLY A 100 -2.68 -8.82 6.15
C GLY A 100 -1.39 -8.16 6.62
N MET A 101 -0.23 -8.67 6.17
CA MET A 101 1.06 -8.04 6.45
C MET A 101 1.17 -6.63 5.87
N GLY A 102 0.72 -6.43 4.63
CA GLY A 102 0.70 -5.10 4.00
C GLY A 102 -0.11 -4.07 4.78
N MET A 103 -1.31 -4.44 5.23
CA MET A 103 -2.14 -3.57 6.09
C MET A 103 -1.42 -3.20 7.40
N ILE A 104 -0.73 -4.15 8.04
CA ILE A 104 0.03 -3.90 9.27
C ILE A 104 1.17 -2.90 9.00
N PHE A 105 1.94 -3.07 7.92
CA PHE A 105 3.00 -2.13 7.56
C PHE A 105 2.46 -0.71 7.34
N VAL A 106 1.39 -0.58 6.56
CA VAL A 106 0.76 0.72 6.28
C VAL A 106 0.20 1.35 7.56
N ALA A 107 -0.44 0.57 8.44
CA ALA A 107 -0.97 1.06 9.70
C ALA A 107 0.14 1.58 10.63
N ILE A 108 1.25 0.84 10.77
CA ILE A 108 2.42 1.28 11.55
C ILE A 108 2.98 2.58 10.97
N GLU A 109 3.13 2.67 9.64
CA GLU A 109 3.67 3.88 9.02
C GLU A 109 2.74 5.08 9.17
N VAL A 110 1.43 4.89 9.12
CA VAL A 110 0.45 5.95 9.41
C VAL A 110 0.61 6.48 10.84
N VAL A 111 0.73 5.58 11.82
CA VAL A 111 0.94 5.96 13.22
C VAL A 111 2.24 6.75 13.38
N LEU A 112 3.33 6.28 12.77
CA LEU A 112 4.62 6.99 12.81
C LEU A 112 4.53 8.37 12.14
N MET A 113 3.88 8.48 10.97
CA MET A 113 3.69 9.77 10.29
C MET A 113 2.90 10.76 11.15
N ILE A 114 1.89 10.31 11.89
CA ILE A 114 1.14 11.17 12.82
C ILE A 114 2.06 11.71 13.92
N PHE A 115 2.84 10.84 14.58
CA PHE A 115 3.78 11.27 15.63
C PHE A 115 4.84 12.25 15.10
N THR A 116 5.42 11.96 13.94
CA THR A 116 6.40 12.85 13.29
C THR A 116 5.77 14.20 12.93
N SER A 117 4.56 14.20 12.37
CA SER A 117 3.82 15.43 12.04
C SER A 117 3.57 16.29 13.27
N LEU A 118 3.13 15.69 14.39
CA LEU A 118 2.90 16.40 15.65
C LEU A 118 4.20 17.01 16.21
N THR A 119 5.32 16.30 16.04
CA THR A 119 6.64 16.78 16.48
C THR A 119 7.07 18.00 15.69
N PHE A 120 6.93 17.98 14.36
CA PHE A 120 7.25 19.12 13.49
C PHE A 120 6.33 20.32 13.74
N LEU A 121 5.02 20.09 13.89
CA LEU A 121 4.06 21.15 14.23
C LEU A 121 4.37 21.80 15.59
N ARG A 122 4.89 21.04 16.55
CA ARG A 122 5.33 21.58 17.84
C ARG A 122 6.60 22.40 17.71
N SER A 123 7.57 21.93 16.92
CA SER A 123 8.83 22.64 16.66
C SER A 123 8.61 23.97 15.94
N ALA A 124 7.70 24.00 14.97
CA ALA A 124 7.38 25.22 14.21
C ALA A 124 6.64 26.31 15.02
N LYS A 125 6.13 25.98 16.21
CA LYS A 125 5.47 26.93 17.12
C LYS A 125 6.41 27.54 18.17
N MET A 126 7.64 27.03 18.29
CA MET A 126 8.69 27.58 19.15
C MET A 126 9.56 28.54 18.35
#